data_AF-A0A554RKN5-F1
#
_entry.id   AF-A0A554RKN5-F1
#
_cell.length_a   1.000
_cell.length_b   1.000
_cell.length_c   1.000
_cell.angle_alpha   90.00
_cell.angle_beta   90.00
_cell.angle_gamma   90.00
#
_symmetry.space_group_name_H-M   'P 1'
#
loop_
_entity.id
_entity.type
_entity.pdbx_description
1 polymer ?
#
loop_
_entity_poly.entity_id
_entity_poly.type
_entity_poly.pdbx_seq_one_letter_code
_entity_poly.pdbx_strand_id
1 'polypeptide(L)'
;MHMHEILLVITLGGLILSSTGRLGLANPFQIYFSVWSFVFLGYYFFRETFIDVSAIFLATIAVAQLSAFVLLLVIHGSTKRKEIRINKEPITVKNGGYVLLAQVVTVLVIPLVYLKAVSLAGGVDIFSPDGYMRLRSAMTEDGMGFGVLTYFSILSYVVTSVSVFMYLSQQMGIRRLLASIGPGLFYAYIGTARTGVLLLLILISVPLILRGTLKIKGLLVVSSFMLLIFMFIAAMTSKGVSVDAGFLENIISFSNNIRSYTIAPFLAFFKLFETGSPLDWGQNSFRIIFAIGNFFGLDASPTSSLERAYAYVPDQTNVFTVYEVYFRDFSYIGLIAPTFFLTIHWWLYKRANKFGGIWIFLYAASVYPLVMQFFQDQYFSLISMWIQIAFWLWIFFRSRKFAISR
;
A
#
# COMPACT_ATOMS: atom_id res chain seq x y z
N MET A 1 0.76 34.81 -0.85
CA MET A 1 0.68 33.39 -0.48
C MET A 1 1.43 32.63 -1.54
N HIS A 2 2.62 32.13 -1.22
CA HIS A 2 3.37 31.22 -2.09
C HIS A 2 2.53 29.95 -2.31
N MET A 3 2.64 29.34 -3.48
CA MET A 3 1.80 28.18 -3.89
C MET A 3 1.86 27.01 -2.89
N HIS A 4 2.97 26.85 -2.16
CA HIS A 4 3.12 25.84 -1.11
C HIS A 4 2.16 26.03 0.07
N GLU A 5 1.93 27.27 0.51
CA GLU A 5 0.98 27.52 1.60
C GLU A 5 -0.44 27.20 1.16
N ILE A 6 -0.78 27.39 -0.12
CA ILE A 6 -2.08 26.99 -0.68
C ILE A 6 -2.27 25.48 -0.56
N LEU A 7 -1.26 24.69 -0.95
CA LEU A 7 -1.29 23.24 -0.83
C LEU A 7 -1.50 22.79 0.61
N LEU A 8 -0.75 23.39 1.55
CA LEU A 8 -0.88 23.08 2.98
C LEU A 8 -2.28 23.43 3.51
N VAL A 9 -2.82 24.58 3.15
CA VAL A 9 -4.18 25.00 3.56
C VAL A 9 -5.22 24.02 3.03
N ILE A 10 -5.12 23.61 1.76
CA ILE A 10 -6.05 22.64 1.15
C ILE A 10 -5.96 21.29 1.87
N THR A 11 -4.76 20.74 2.06
CA THR A 11 -4.62 19.39 2.62
C THR A 11 -4.91 19.34 4.12
N LEU A 12 -4.47 20.33 4.89
CA LEU A 12 -4.78 20.42 6.32
C LEU A 12 -6.26 20.71 6.54
N GLY A 13 -6.85 21.61 5.76
CA GLY A 13 -8.29 21.86 5.78
C GLY A 13 -9.09 20.60 5.46
N GLY A 14 -8.67 19.84 4.43
CA GLY A 14 -9.25 18.54 4.08
C GLY A 14 -9.11 17.52 5.21
N LEU A 15 -7.97 17.47 5.88
CA LEU A 15 -7.72 16.59 7.01
C LEU A 15 -8.62 16.91 8.20
N ILE A 16 -8.74 18.19 8.56
CA ILE A 16 -9.58 18.65 9.67
C ILE A 16 -11.05 18.32 9.37
N LEU A 17 -11.53 18.67 8.17
CA LEU A 17 -12.92 18.43 7.78
C LEU A 17 -13.27 16.94 7.71
N SER A 18 -12.36 16.12 7.16
CA SER A 18 -12.54 14.66 7.09
C SER A 18 -12.40 13.95 8.44
N SER A 19 -11.71 14.55 9.40
CA SER A 19 -11.58 14.05 10.77
C SER A 19 -12.76 14.42 11.68
N THR A 20 -13.71 15.21 11.19
CA THR A 20 -14.96 15.45 11.91
C THR A 20 -15.69 14.13 12.14
N GLY A 21 -16.34 13.98 13.30
CA GLY A 21 -17.08 12.77 13.66
C GLY A 21 -18.28 12.43 12.75
N ARG A 22 -18.50 13.20 11.68
CA ARG A 22 -19.56 13.00 10.68
C ARG A 22 -19.22 11.89 9.69
N LEU A 23 -17.96 11.76 9.28
CA LEU A 23 -17.52 10.79 8.27
C LEU A 23 -17.02 9.47 8.87
N GLY A 24 -16.93 9.37 10.20
CA GLY A 24 -16.39 8.19 10.88
C GLY A 24 -14.86 8.09 10.82
N LEU A 25 -14.29 7.22 11.65
CA LEU A 25 -12.84 7.00 11.71
C LEU A 25 -12.34 6.22 10.49
N ALA A 26 -11.09 6.49 10.11
CA ALA A 26 -10.39 5.82 9.01
C ALA A 26 -11.17 5.86 7.70
N ASN A 27 -11.94 6.94 7.49
CA ASN A 27 -12.56 7.20 6.20
C ASN A 27 -11.47 7.56 5.17
N PRO A 28 -11.71 7.35 3.88
CA PRO A 28 -10.66 7.46 2.89
C PRO A 28 -10.15 8.90 2.70
N PHE A 29 -10.99 9.92 2.92
CA PHE A 29 -10.55 11.31 2.86
C PHE A 29 -9.56 11.63 3.98
N GLN A 30 -9.81 11.10 5.18
CA GLN A 30 -8.89 11.27 6.32
C GLN A 30 -7.51 10.71 6.01
N ILE A 31 -7.44 9.52 5.40
CA ILE A 31 -6.18 8.87 5.02
C ILE A 31 -5.50 9.66 3.89
N TYR A 32 -6.24 9.98 2.83
CA TYR A 32 -5.76 10.77 1.69
C TYR A 32 -5.13 12.10 2.13
N PHE A 33 -5.87 12.91 2.89
CA PHE A 33 -5.39 14.22 3.33
C PHE A 33 -4.30 14.12 4.39
N SER A 34 -4.27 13.05 5.19
CA SER A 34 -3.16 12.78 6.11
C SER A 34 -1.86 12.53 5.36
N VAL A 35 -1.88 11.68 4.33
CA VAL A 35 -0.70 11.37 3.50
C VAL A 35 -0.18 12.62 2.83
N TRP A 36 -1.03 13.38 2.13
CA TRP A 36 -0.59 14.57 1.41
C TRP A 36 -0.18 15.73 2.34
N SER A 37 -0.85 15.89 3.48
CA SER A 37 -0.41 16.88 4.48
C SER A 37 0.99 16.54 5.00
N PHE A 38 1.28 15.25 5.24
CA PHE A 38 2.60 14.82 5.67
C PHE A 38 3.68 15.10 4.61
N VAL A 39 3.41 14.82 3.34
CA VAL A 39 4.32 15.13 2.23
C VAL A 39 4.59 16.62 2.11
N PHE A 40 3.53 17.45 2.09
CA PHE A 40 3.71 18.90 1.90
C PHE A 40 4.29 19.60 3.12
N LEU A 41 3.99 19.14 4.34
CA LEU A 41 4.68 19.62 5.54
C LEU A 41 6.16 19.26 5.49
N GLY A 42 6.48 18.02 5.13
CA GLY A 42 7.85 17.58 4.92
C GLY A 42 8.58 18.47 3.92
N TYR A 43 8.02 18.64 2.72
CA TYR A 43 8.62 19.51 1.72
C TYR A 43 8.78 20.96 2.22
N TYR A 44 7.78 21.52 2.92
CA TYR A 44 7.87 22.88 3.48
C TYR A 44 9.03 23.05 4.46
N PHE A 45 9.26 22.08 5.36
CA PHE A 45 10.36 22.12 6.32
C PHE A 45 11.74 21.89 5.70
N PHE A 46 11.82 21.07 4.65
CA PHE A 46 13.08 20.69 4.02
C PHE A 46 13.38 21.43 2.71
N ARG A 47 12.56 22.43 2.33
CA ARG A 47 12.68 23.14 1.05
C ARG A 47 14.07 23.69 0.76
N GLU A 48 14.76 24.20 1.79
CA GLU A 48 16.11 24.78 1.66
C GLU A 48 17.18 23.73 1.36
N THR A 49 16.90 22.45 1.62
CA THR A 49 17.81 21.33 1.31
C THR A 49 17.54 20.70 -0.05
N PHE A 50 16.46 21.12 -0.72
CA PHE A 50 15.99 20.53 -1.97
C PHE A 50 16.02 21.51 -3.13
N ILE A 51 15.73 20.99 -4.32
CA ILE A 51 15.55 21.81 -5.52
C ILE A 51 14.28 22.66 -5.40
N ASP A 52 14.36 23.88 -5.94
CA ASP A 52 13.19 24.74 -6.09
C ASP A 52 12.21 24.14 -7.09
N VAL A 53 10.94 24.08 -6.68
CA VAL A 53 9.88 23.48 -7.47
C VAL A 53 9.14 24.59 -8.22
N SER A 54 8.90 24.40 -9.51
CA SER A 54 8.27 25.42 -10.35
C SER A 54 6.84 25.75 -9.89
N ALA A 55 6.46 27.03 -9.97
CA ALA A 55 5.12 27.49 -9.58
C ALA A 55 4.00 26.80 -10.37
N ILE A 56 4.25 26.47 -11.64
CA ILE A 56 3.31 25.77 -12.53
C ILE A 56 3.04 24.35 -12.02
N PHE A 57 4.10 23.61 -11.64
CA PHE A 57 3.93 22.27 -11.09
C PHE A 57 3.12 22.31 -9.80
N LEU A 58 3.44 23.22 -8.88
CA LEU A 58 2.73 23.37 -7.61
C LEU A 58 1.26 23.75 -7.82
N ALA A 59 0.98 24.66 -8.75
CA ALA A 59 -0.38 25.03 -9.11
C ALA A 59 -1.15 23.82 -9.67
N THR A 60 -0.51 23.01 -10.50
CA THR A 60 -1.09 21.79 -11.07
C THR A 60 -1.44 20.78 -9.97
N ILE A 61 -0.52 20.53 -9.04
CA ILE A 61 -0.78 19.68 -7.87
C ILE A 61 -1.88 20.29 -6.99
N ALA A 62 -1.91 21.62 -6.82
CA ALA A 62 -2.93 22.30 -6.03
C ALA A 62 -4.32 22.10 -6.63
N VAL A 63 -4.46 22.13 -7.95
CA VAL A 63 -5.72 21.81 -8.65
C VAL A 63 -6.14 20.36 -8.40
N ALA A 64 -5.20 19.40 -8.46
CA ALA A 64 -5.49 18.01 -8.14
C ALA A 64 -5.98 17.84 -6.69
N GLN A 65 -5.30 18.47 -5.72
CA GLN A 65 -5.71 18.42 -4.31
C GLN A 65 -7.04 19.15 -4.05
N LEU A 66 -7.27 20.27 -4.74
CA LEU A 66 -8.52 21.01 -4.66
C LEU A 66 -9.68 20.17 -5.20
N SER A 67 -9.48 19.38 -6.25
CA SER A 67 -10.51 18.47 -6.77
C SER A 67 -10.95 17.43 -5.72
N ALA A 68 -9.99 16.85 -4.99
CA ALA A 68 -10.26 15.94 -3.89
C ALA A 68 -10.95 16.64 -2.71
N PHE A 69 -10.61 17.90 -2.45
CA PHE A 69 -11.24 18.72 -1.41
C PHE A 69 -12.68 19.10 -1.75
N VAL A 70 -12.96 19.46 -3.01
CA VAL A 70 -14.33 19.70 -3.50
C VAL A 70 -15.16 18.42 -3.39
N LEU A 71 -14.61 17.27 -3.77
CA LEU A 71 -15.27 15.98 -3.60
C LEU A 71 -15.60 15.71 -2.12
N LEU A 72 -14.66 16.01 -1.21
CA LEU A 72 -14.89 15.92 0.24
C LEU A 72 -16.03 16.84 0.68
N LEU A 73 -16.10 18.09 0.21
CA LEU A 73 -17.19 19.01 0.55
C LEU A 73 -18.56 18.48 0.12
N VAL A 74 -18.65 17.94 -1.10
CA VAL A 74 -19.90 17.33 -1.63
C VAL A 74 -20.31 16.13 -0.78
N ILE A 75 -19.38 15.24 -0.45
CA ILE A 75 -19.65 14.06 0.38
C ILE A 75 -19.99 14.46 1.82
N HIS A 76 -19.24 15.39 2.39
CA HIS A 76 -19.49 15.90 3.73
C HIS A 76 -20.88 16.55 3.80
N GLY A 77 -21.26 17.38 2.82
CA GLY A 77 -22.57 18.03 2.75
C GLY A 77 -23.72 17.03 2.63
N SER A 78 -23.57 16.01 1.77
CA SER A 78 -24.62 15.01 1.51
C SER A 78 -24.76 13.93 2.59
N THR A 79 -23.68 13.59 3.31
CA THR A 79 -23.69 12.49 4.27
C THR A 79 -24.38 12.89 5.57
N LYS A 80 -25.41 12.18 6.01
CA LYS A 80 -26.03 12.42 7.32
C LYS A 80 -25.27 11.66 8.42
N ARG A 81 -25.08 12.26 9.61
CA ARG A 81 -24.34 11.63 10.74
C ARG A 81 -24.89 10.25 11.15
N LYS A 82 -26.18 9.96 10.89
CA LYS A 82 -26.81 8.65 11.16
C LYS A 82 -26.49 7.57 10.13
N GLU A 83 -25.97 7.91 8.95
CA GLU A 83 -25.71 6.96 7.84
C GLU A 83 -24.45 6.12 8.05
N ILE A 84 -23.47 6.62 8.80
CA ILE A 84 -22.23 5.91 9.11
C ILE A 84 -22.36 5.29 10.50
N ARG A 85 -23.23 4.28 10.60
CA ARG A 85 -23.24 3.37 11.74
C ARG A 85 -22.48 2.12 11.33
N ILE A 86 -21.41 1.83 12.06
CA ILE A 86 -20.67 0.58 11.92
C ILE A 86 -21.64 -0.56 12.19
N ASN A 87 -21.87 -1.42 11.19
CA ASN A 87 -22.61 -2.66 11.44
C ASN A 87 -21.81 -3.49 12.47
N LYS A 88 -22.41 -3.67 13.65
CA LYS A 88 -21.84 -4.45 14.76
C LYS A 88 -22.22 -5.93 14.71
N GLU A 89 -23.01 -6.35 13.73
CA GLU A 89 -23.39 -7.75 13.60
C GLU A 89 -22.14 -8.65 13.54
N PRO A 90 -22.18 -9.82 14.19
CA PRO A 90 -21.08 -10.76 14.15
C PRO A 90 -20.86 -11.21 12.71
N ILE A 91 -19.69 -10.87 12.17
CA ILE A 91 -19.30 -11.33 10.84
C ILE A 91 -18.79 -12.74 11.03
N THR A 92 -19.53 -13.71 10.52
CA THR A 92 -19.15 -15.11 10.54
C THR A 92 -18.45 -15.45 9.23
N VAL A 93 -17.25 -16.03 9.33
CA VAL A 93 -16.57 -16.59 8.17
C VAL A 93 -17.30 -17.89 7.84
N LYS A 94 -18.08 -17.87 6.77
CA LYS A 94 -18.99 -18.98 6.42
C LYS A 94 -18.24 -20.25 6.01
N ASN A 95 -17.00 -20.11 5.57
CA ASN A 95 -16.20 -21.15 4.94
C ASN A 95 -14.88 -21.43 5.70
N GLY A 96 -14.96 -21.60 7.02
CA GLY A 96 -13.78 -21.81 7.89
C GLY A 96 -12.87 -23.00 7.50
N GLY A 97 -13.41 -24.02 6.81
CA GLY A 97 -12.65 -25.14 6.25
C GLY A 97 -11.77 -24.74 5.07
N TYR A 98 -12.22 -23.83 4.19
CA TYR A 98 -11.39 -23.30 3.10
C TYR A 98 -10.27 -22.40 3.63
N VAL A 99 -10.52 -21.66 4.71
CA VAL A 99 -9.47 -20.90 5.41
C VAL A 99 -8.43 -21.85 6.00
N LEU A 100 -8.86 -22.98 6.58
CA LEU A 100 -7.92 -24.00 7.10
C LEU A 100 -7.10 -24.62 5.97
N LEU A 101 -7.74 -25.00 4.87
CA LEU A 101 -7.04 -25.54 3.70
C LEU A 101 -6.01 -24.56 3.17
N ALA A 102 -6.40 -23.30 2.95
CA ALA A 102 -5.50 -22.24 2.50
C ALA A 102 -4.33 -22.04 3.48
N GLN A 103 -4.60 -22.05 4.78
CA GLN A 103 -3.58 -21.97 5.82
C GLN A 103 -2.58 -23.12 5.73
N VAL A 104 -3.05 -24.37 5.64
CA VAL A 104 -2.19 -25.55 5.49
C VAL A 104 -1.34 -25.44 4.22
N VAL A 105 -1.94 -25.06 3.10
CA VAL A 105 -1.22 -24.85 1.83
C VAL A 105 -0.11 -23.80 1.99
N THR A 106 -0.40 -22.65 2.60
CA THR A 106 0.62 -21.60 2.79
C THR A 106 1.80 -22.05 3.65
N VAL A 107 1.57 -22.94 4.63
CA VAL A 107 2.62 -23.52 5.48
C VAL A 107 3.43 -24.58 4.71
N LEU A 108 2.76 -25.49 3.99
CA LEU A 108 3.43 -26.56 3.25
C LEU A 108 4.33 -26.05 2.11
N VAL A 109 4.03 -24.87 1.57
CA VAL A 109 4.81 -24.27 0.48
C VAL A 109 6.06 -23.52 1.00
N ILE A 110 6.16 -23.23 2.31
CA ILE A 110 7.30 -22.52 2.91
C ILE A 110 8.66 -23.14 2.55
N PRO A 111 8.88 -24.47 2.66
CA PRO A 111 10.16 -25.08 2.31
C PRO A 111 10.55 -24.83 0.84
N LEU A 112 9.59 -24.88 -0.09
CA LEU A 112 9.86 -24.63 -1.51
C LEU A 112 10.24 -23.16 -1.76
N VAL A 113 9.56 -22.23 -1.09
CA VAL A 113 9.86 -20.80 -1.18
C VAL A 113 11.22 -20.49 -0.56
N TYR A 114 11.54 -21.13 0.57
CA TYR A 114 12.83 -21.02 1.23
C TYR A 114 13.97 -21.50 0.32
N LEU A 115 13.85 -22.70 -0.25
CA LEU A 115 14.86 -23.24 -1.19
C LEU A 115 15.04 -22.33 -2.40
N LYS A 116 13.94 -21.78 -2.95
CA LYS A 116 14.02 -20.81 -4.04
C LYS A 116 14.73 -19.53 -3.60
N ALA A 117 14.43 -19.01 -2.40
CA ALA A 117 15.09 -17.81 -1.86
C ALA A 117 16.60 -18.03 -1.66
N VAL A 118 17.00 -19.16 -1.09
CA VAL A 118 18.42 -19.53 -0.96
C VAL A 118 19.10 -19.66 -2.32
N SER A 119 18.41 -20.24 -3.33
CA SER A 119 18.96 -20.32 -4.68
C SER A 119 19.16 -18.95 -5.32
N LEU A 120 18.24 -18.00 -5.10
CA LEU A 120 18.34 -16.62 -5.57
C LEU A 120 19.46 -15.86 -4.84
N ALA A 121 19.72 -16.20 -3.57
CA ALA A 121 20.83 -15.66 -2.80
C ALA A 121 22.18 -16.32 -3.11
N GLY A 122 22.26 -17.22 -4.11
CA GLY A 122 23.49 -17.91 -4.48
C GLY A 122 23.97 -18.95 -3.45
N GLY A 123 23.05 -19.56 -2.70
CA GLY A 123 23.36 -20.60 -1.70
C GLY A 123 23.72 -20.06 -0.32
N VAL A 124 23.76 -18.74 -0.14
CA VAL A 124 24.01 -18.09 1.16
C VAL A 124 22.74 -18.13 2.01
N ASP A 125 22.91 -18.22 3.33
CA ASP A 125 21.80 -18.14 4.28
C ASP A 125 21.08 -16.79 4.18
N ILE A 126 19.81 -16.82 3.78
CA ILE A 126 18.96 -15.63 3.59
C ILE A 126 18.71 -14.87 4.89
N PHE A 127 18.93 -15.50 6.05
CA PHE A 127 18.82 -14.85 7.36
C PHE A 127 20.07 -14.06 7.76
N SER A 128 21.16 -14.18 6.99
CA SER A 128 22.35 -13.34 7.14
C SER A 128 22.21 -12.02 6.35
N PRO A 129 22.91 -10.94 6.75
CA PRO A 129 22.91 -9.68 5.98
C PRO A 129 23.33 -9.87 4.52
N ASP A 130 24.38 -10.68 4.25
CA ASP A 130 24.85 -10.96 2.89
C ASP A 130 23.79 -11.71 2.07
N GLY A 131 23.22 -12.79 2.61
CA GLY A 131 22.17 -13.55 1.92
C GLY A 131 20.91 -12.73 1.67
N TYR A 132 20.51 -11.87 2.62
CA TYR A 132 19.37 -10.97 2.45
C TYR A 132 19.62 -9.91 1.36
N MET A 133 20.83 -9.33 1.32
CA MET A 133 21.21 -8.36 0.28
C MET A 133 21.25 -9.00 -1.10
N ARG A 134 21.80 -10.22 -1.23
CA ARG A 134 21.82 -10.96 -2.50
C ARG A 134 20.42 -11.31 -2.97
N LEU A 135 19.56 -11.79 -2.06
CA LEU A 135 18.16 -12.06 -2.38
C LEU A 135 17.46 -10.80 -2.88
N ARG A 136 17.70 -9.65 -2.22
CA ARG A 136 17.13 -8.37 -2.63
C ARG A 136 17.63 -7.93 -4.01
N SER A 137 18.94 -7.96 -4.25
CA SER A 137 19.54 -7.60 -5.54
C SER A 137 19.01 -8.49 -6.67
N ALA A 138 18.91 -9.81 -6.45
CA ALA A 138 18.29 -10.74 -7.40
C ALA A 138 16.86 -10.36 -7.78
N MET A 139 16.07 -9.86 -6.82
CA MET A 139 14.67 -9.48 -7.04
C MET A 139 14.50 -8.12 -7.70
N THR A 140 15.40 -7.17 -7.46
CA THR A 140 15.26 -5.77 -7.91
C THR A 140 16.11 -5.45 -9.14
N GLU A 141 17.35 -5.93 -9.18
CA GLU A 141 18.34 -5.57 -10.20
C GLU A 141 18.41 -6.62 -11.31
N ASP A 142 18.42 -7.91 -10.96
CA ASP A 142 18.57 -9.01 -11.93
C ASP A 142 17.26 -9.42 -12.61
N GLY A 143 16.13 -8.83 -12.19
CA GLY A 143 14.80 -9.16 -12.70
C GLY A 143 14.36 -10.60 -12.42
N MET A 144 15.04 -11.31 -11.52
CA MET A 144 14.64 -12.64 -11.09
C MET A 144 13.47 -12.58 -10.11
N GLY A 145 12.73 -13.67 -9.98
CA GLY A 145 11.61 -13.71 -9.07
C GLY A 145 11.22 -15.11 -8.63
N PHE A 146 10.25 -15.14 -7.72
CA PHE A 146 9.66 -16.38 -7.20
C PHE A 146 8.70 -17.06 -8.20
N GLY A 147 8.41 -16.42 -9.34
CA GLY A 147 7.48 -16.94 -10.34
C GLY A 147 6.10 -17.20 -9.73
N VAL A 148 5.58 -18.41 -9.92
CA VAL A 148 4.29 -18.84 -9.37
C VAL A 148 4.28 -18.83 -7.84
N LEU A 149 5.43 -18.95 -7.18
CA LEU A 149 5.47 -18.99 -5.71
C LEU A 149 5.07 -17.65 -5.07
N THR A 150 5.16 -16.53 -5.81
CA THR A 150 4.74 -15.20 -5.35
C THR A 150 3.25 -15.15 -5.00
N TYR A 151 2.41 -15.96 -5.66
CA TYR A 151 0.97 -16.01 -5.41
C TYR A 151 0.61 -16.49 -3.99
N PHE A 152 1.49 -17.27 -3.35
CA PHE A 152 1.29 -17.73 -1.98
C PHE A 152 1.50 -16.63 -0.94
N SER A 153 2.28 -15.59 -1.25
CA SER A 153 2.43 -14.43 -0.37
C SER A 153 1.11 -13.71 -0.15
N ILE A 154 0.38 -13.45 -1.25
CA ILE A 154 -0.94 -12.78 -1.19
C ILE A 154 -1.96 -13.67 -0.49
N LEU A 155 -1.99 -14.97 -0.80
CA LEU A 155 -2.84 -15.93 -0.10
C LEU A 155 -2.56 -15.92 1.41
N SER A 156 -1.28 -15.96 1.80
CA SER A 156 -0.85 -15.92 3.20
C SER A 156 -1.35 -14.65 3.89
N TYR A 157 -1.18 -13.47 3.28
CA TYR A 157 -1.64 -12.21 3.89
C TYR A 157 -3.15 -12.17 4.11
N VAL A 158 -3.94 -12.66 3.14
CA VAL A 158 -5.40 -12.74 3.27
C VAL A 158 -5.78 -13.74 4.36
N VAL A 159 -5.14 -14.91 4.41
CA VAL A 159 -5.37 -15.93 5.45
C VAL A 159 -5.05 -15.39 6.84
N THR A 160 -3.91 -14.70 7.01
CA THR A 160 -3.53 -14.07 8.29
C THR A 160 -4.57 -13.04 8.72
N SER A 161 -4.97 -12.13 7.82
CA SER A 161 -5.98 -11.11 8.10
C SER A 161 -7.33 -11.71 8.55
N VAL A 162 -7.83 -12.70 7.80
CA VAL A 162 -9.08 -13.38 8.14
C VAL A 162 -8.94 -14.19 9.43
N SER A 163 -7.79 -14.82 9.68
CA SER A 163 -7.55 -15.62 10.89
C SER A 163 -7.51 -14.76 12.16
N VAL A 164 -6.89 -13.57 12.12
CA VAL A 164 -6.95 -12.59 13.21
C VAL A 164 -8.41 -12.25 13.54
N PHE A 165 -9.22 -12.03 12.51
CA PHE A 165 -10.63 -11.72 12.69
C PHE A 165 -11.45 -12.90 13.23
N MET A 166 -11.18 -14.12 12.74
CA MET A 166 -11.82 -15.35 13.24
C MET A 166 -11.48 -15.60 14.72
N TYR A 167 -10.24 -15.34 15.13
CA TYR A 167 -9.82 -15.43 16.53
C TYR A 167 -10.60 -14.46 17.42
N LEU A 168 -10.71 -13.19 17.02
CA LEU A 168 -11.49 -12.19 17.76
C LEU A 168 -12.99 -12.51 17.80
N SER A 169 -13.50 -13.19 16.77
CA SER A 169 -14.88 -13.65 16.71
C SER A 169 -15.08 -15.03 17.37
N GLN A 170 -14.09 -15.52 18.13
CA GLN A 170 -14.10 -16.81 18.83
C GLN A 170 -14.37 -18.03 17.94
N GLN A 171 -14.11 -17.92 16.62
CA GLN A 171 -14.23 -19.03 15.65
C GLN A 171 -12.94 -19.85 15.53
N MET A 172 -11.87 -19.42 16.23
CA MET A 172 -10.53 -20.00 16.12
C MET A 172 -9.75 -19.83 17.43
N GLY A 173 -8.95 -20.83 17.81
CA GLY A 173 -8.04 -20.75 18.95
C GLY A 173 -6.68 -20.14 18.61
N ILE A 174 -5.93 -19.73 19.66
CA ILE A 174 -4.64 -19.02 19.52
C ILE A 174 -3.58 -19.78 18.73
N ARG A 175 -3.50 -21.11 18.86
CA ARG A 175 -2.50 -21.93 18.13
C ARG A 175 -2.67 -21.82 16.62
N ARG A 176 -3.92 -21.85 16.15
CA ARG A 176 -4.23 -21.72 14.73
C ARG A 176 -4.02 -20.28 14.26
N LEU A 177 -4.24 -19.28 15.11
CA LEU A 177 -3.85 -17.90 14.81
C LEU A 177 -2.33 -17.78 14.60
N LEU A 178 -1.52 -18.30 15.53
CA LEU A 178 -0.06 -18.25 15.43
C LEU A 178 0.45 -18.95 14.16
N ALA A 179 -0.14 -20.11 13.82
CA ALA A 179 0.14 -20.82 12.57
C ALA A 179 -0.29 -20.08 11.30
N SER A 180 -1.05 -18.97 11.40
CA SER A 180 -1.38 -18.09 10.27
C SER A 180 -0.49 -16.85 10.23
N ILE A 181 -0.07 -16.33 11.39
CA ILE A 181 0.81 -15.16 11.50
C ILE A 181 2.24 -15.52 11.07
N GLY A 182 2.75 -16.67 11.48
CA GLY A 182 4.10 -17.14 11.14
C GLY A 182 4.37 -17.11 9.63
N PRO A 183 3.56 -17.81 8.80
CA PRO A 183 3.67 -17.74 7.35
C PRO A 183 3.52 -16.31 6.80
N GLY A 184 2.58 -15.52 7.31
CA GLY A 184 2.39 -14.12 6.88
C GLY A 184 3.65 -13.29 7.02
N LEU A 185 4.30 -13.36 8.20
CA LEU A 185 5.56 -12.67 8.46
C LEU A 185 6.71 -13.23 7.62
N PHE A 186 6.79 -14.55 7.45
CA PHE A 186 7.81 -15.20 6.60
C PHE A 186 7.72 -14.74 5.14
N TYR A 187 6.53 -14.73 4.54
CA TYR A 187 6.35 -14.24 3.16
C TYR A 187 6.60 -12.74 3.05
N ALA A 188 6.29 -11.95 4.08
CA ALA A 188 6.64 -10.53 4.12
C ALA A 188 8.16 -10.30 4.21
N TYR A 189 8.88 -11.15 4.94
CA TYR A 189 10.33 -11.11 5.04
C TYR A 189 11.01 -11.48 3.71
N ILE A 190 10.63 -12.61 3.11
CA ILE A 190 11.22 -13.09 1.84
C ILE A 190 10.90 -12.16 0.67
N GLY A 191 9.79 -11.42 0.72
CA GLY A 191 9.50 -10.40 -0.27
C GLY A 191 10.54 -9.25 -0.34
N THR A 192 11.45 -9.16 0.65
CA THR A 192 12.52 -8.15 0.86
C THR A 192 12.10 -6.68 0.85
N ALA A 193 10.86 -6.38 0.44
CA ALA A 193 10.30 -5.05 0.32
C ALA A 193 9.45 -4.69 1.53
N ARG A 194 9.64 -3.46 2.02
CA ARG A 194 8.88 -2.86 3.14
C ARG A 194 7.38 -2.75 2.85
N THR A 195 7.02 -2.72 1.57
CA THR A 195 5.65 -2.59 1.07
C THR A 195 4.79 -3.83 1.36
N GLY A 196 5.36 -5.04 1.29
CA GLY A 196 4.66 -6.28 1.63
C GLY A 196 4.27 -6.37 3.10
N VAL A 197 5.17 -5.93 3.99
CA VAL A 197 4.89 -5.80 5.43
C VAL A 197 3.77 -4.79 5.67
N LEU A 198 3.83 -3.62 5.02
CA LEU A 198 2.78 -2.61 5.13
C LEU A 198 1.42 -3.15 4.68
N LEU A 199 1.37 -3.88 3.56
CA LEU A 199 0.14 -4.51 3.07
C LEU A 199 -0.43 -5.48 4.10
N LEU A 200 0.38 -6.37 4.66
CA LEU A 200 -0.04 -7.30 5.71
C LEU A 200 -0.61 -6.56 6.93
N LEU A 201 0.09 -5.52 7.40
CA LEU A 201 -0.36 -4.73 8.55
C LEU A 201 -1.65 -3.95 8.27
N ILE A 202 -1.84 -3.41 7.07
CA ILE A 202 -3.08 -2.72 6.68
C ILE A 202 -4.24 -3.71 6.60
N LEU A 203 -4.02 -4.89 6.00
CA LEU A 203 -5.03 -5.94 5.92
C LEU A 203 -5.45 -6.46 7.30
N ILE A 204 -4.58 -6.41 8.31
CA ILE A 204 -4.91 -6.76 9.68
C ILE A 204 -5.56 -5.59 10.42
N SER A 205 -4.96 -4.40 10.39
CA SER A 205 -5.33 -3.28 11.26
C SER A 205 -6.62 -2.58 10.84
N VAL A 206 -6.84 -2.34 9.54
CA VAL A 206 -8.02 -1.58 9.08
C VAL A 206 -9.34 -2.28 9.44
N PRO A 207 -9.50 -3.61 9.26
CA PRO A 207 -10.69 -4.31 9.74
C PRO A 207 -10.93 -4.14 11.25
N LEU A 208 -9.86 -4.10 12.05
CA LEU A 208 -9.94 -3.92 13.50
C LEU A 208 -10.32 -2.49 13.89
N ILE A 209 -9.81 -1.50 13.16
CA ILE A 209 -10.19 -0.08 13.34
C ILE A 209 -11.67 0.09 13.01
N LEU A 210 -12.14 -0.43 11.88
CA LEU A 210 -13.54 -0.34 11.48
C LEU A 210 -14.49 -1.04 12.46
N ARG A 211 -14.04 -2.07 13.16
CA ARG A 211 -14.81 -2.72 14.24
C ARG A 211 -14.70 -2.01 15.59
N GLY A 212 -13.83 -1.01 15.72
CA GLY A 212 -13.54 -0.34 16.98
C GLY A 212 -12.83 -1.22 18.00
N THR A 213 -12.29 -2.37 17.61
CA THR A 213 -11.50 -3.25 18.48
C THR A 213 -10.10 -2.68 18.69
N LEU A 214 -9.52 -2.11 17.64
CA LEU A 214 -8.22 -1.44 17.69
C LEU A 214 -8.41 0.06 17.94
N LYS A 215 -8.08 0.47 19.17
CA LYS A 215 -8.09 1.88 19.61
C LYS A 215 -6.75 2.55 19.27
N ILE A 216 -6.62 3.85 19.56
CA ILE A 216 -5.39 4.63 19.36
C ILE A 216 -4.13 3.97 19.96
N LYS A 217 -4.26 3.32 21.13
CA LYS A 217 -3.15 2.56 21.74
C LYS A 217 -2.66 1.41 20.86
N GLY A 218 -3.59 0.71 20.20
CA GLY A 218 -3.25 -0.34 19.24
C GLY A 218 -2.65 0.21 17.95
N LEU A 219 -3.08 1.40 17.50
CA LEU A 219 -2.44 2.08 16.37
C LEU A 219 -0.99 2.42 16.68
N LEU A 220 -0.69 2.91 17.89
CA LEU A 220 0.68 3.16 18.33
C LEU A 220 1.51 1.87 18.33
N VAL A 221 0.97 0.74 18.79
CA VAL A 221 1.67 -0.56 18.73
C VAL A 221 1.94 -0.98 17.28
N VAL A 222 0.97 -0.87 16.38
CA VAL A 222 1.15 -1.21 14.95
C VAL A 222 2.19 -0.31 14.30
N SER A 223 2.15 1.00 14.57
CA SER A 223 3.14 1.96 14.07
C SER A 223 4.54 1.68 14.62
N SER A 224 4.67 1.40 15.91
CA SER A 224 5.95 1.03 16.52
C SER A 224 6.50 -0.27 15.94
N PHE A 225 5.65 -1.27 15.72
CA PHE A 225 6.04 -2.53 15.06
C PHE A 225 6.52 -2.30 13.62
N MET A 226 5.84 -1.43 12.87
CA MET A 226 6.26 -1.05 11.51
C MET A 226 7.62 -0.33 11.52
N LEU A 227 7.86 0.57 12.49
CA LEU A 227 9.15 1.23 12.67
C LEU A 227 10.25 0.21 13.00
N LEU A 228 9.99 -0.75 13.90
CA LEU A 228 10.96 -1.81 14.22
C LEU A 228 11.31 -2.66 12.99
N ILE A 229 10.32 -3.05 12.17
CA ILE A 229 10.60 -3.77 10.93
C ILE A 229 11.37 -2.90 9.94
N PHE A 230 11.04 -1.61 9.84
CA PHE A 230 11.76 -0.69 8.97
C PHE A 230 13.24 -0.60 9.38
N MET A 231 13.52 -0.46 10.68
CA MET A 231 14.87 -0.46 11.25
C MET A 231 15.58 -1.79 11.06
N PHE A 232 14.88 -2.90 11.23
CA PHE A 232 15.42 -4.23 10.97
C PHE A 232 15.83 -4.41 9.50
N ILE A 233 14.96 -4.06 8.55
CA ILE A 233 15.28 -4.13 7.12
C ILE A 233 16.41 -3.14 6.76
N ALA A 234 16.42 -1.95 7.35
CA ALA A 234 17.51 -0.98 7.19
C ALA A 234 18.86 -1.56 7.63
N ALA A 235 18.90 -2.20 8.81
CA ALA A 235 20.10 -2.87 9.32
C ALA A 235 20.52 -4.04 8.42
N MET A 236 19.58 -4.88 7.99
CA MET A 236 19.85 -6.03 7.09
C MET A 236 20.32 -5.63 5.69
N THR A 237 20.07 -4.39 5.27
CA THR A 237 20.50 -3.87 3.96
C THR A 237 21.70 -2.93 4.05
N SER A 238 22.25 -2.72 5.26
CA SER A 238 23.25 -1.69 5.54
C SER A 238 22.86 -0.29 5.07
N LYS A 239 21.55 -0.04 4.85
CA LYS A 239 21.00 1.24 4.40
C LYS A 239 20.33 1.94 5.57
N GLY A 240 20.99 2.94 6.14
CA GLY A 240 20.36 3.89 7.07
C GLY A 240 20.59 3.67 8.56
N VAL A 241 21.13 2.51 8.93
CA VAL A 241 21.51 2.20 10.32
C VAL A 241 22.79 1.39 10.27
N SER A 242 23.87 1.93 10.84
CA SER A 242 25.10 1.18 11.03
C SER A 242 25.21 0.81 12.50
N VAL A 243 25.51 -0.47 12.76
CA VAL A 243 25.76 -0.98 14.11
C VAL A 243 27.01 -0.34 14.71
N ASP A 244 27.93 0.10 13.85
CA ASP A 244 29.20 0.72 14.22
C ASP A 244 29.11 2.25 14.33
N ALA A 245 27.97 2.85 13.94
CA ALA A 245 27.76 4.29 13.97
C ALA A 245 27.25 4.80 15.33
N GLY A 246 27.60 6.04 15.68
CA GLY A 246 27.10 6.70 16.87
C GLY A 246 25.58 6.96 16.82
N PHE A 247 24.95 7.15 17.99
CA PHE A 247 23.51 7.41 18.08
C PHE A 247 23.04 8.61 17.25
N LEU A 248 23.80 9.72 17.29
CA LEU A 248 23.49 10.93 16.51
C LEU A 248 23.58 10.70 15.00
N GLU A 249 24.58 9.93 14.56
CA GLU A 249 24.75 9.56 13.15
C GLU A 249 23.59 8.71 12.65
N ASN A 250 23.15 7.74 13.46
CA ASN A 250 21.98 6.92 13.17
C ASN A 250 20.67 7.76 13.11
N ILE A 251 20.52 8.79 13.96
CA ILE A 251 19.38 9.72 13.87
C ILE A 251 19.40 10.53 12.57
N ILE A 252 20.57 11.07 12.19
CA ILE A 252 20.72 11.83 10.95
C ILE A 252 20.42 10.95 9.74
N SER A 253 20.95 9.72 9.74
CA SER A 253 20.72 8.73 8.69
C SER A 253 19.25 8.31 8.59
N PHE A 254 18.57 8.15 9.73
CA PHE A 254 17.13 7.90 9.78
C PHE A 254 16.31 9.06 9.21
N SER A 255 16.65 10.30 9.59
CA SER A 255 16.02 11.52 9.06
C SER A 255 16.17 11.60 7.53
N ASN A 256 17.38 11.36 7.01
CA ASN A 256 17.66 11.32 5.57
C ASN A 256 16.84 10.23 4.86
N ASN A 257 16.66 9.06 5.49
CA ASN A 257 15.80 8.00 4.93
C ASN A 257 14.33 8.39 4.90
N ILE A 258 13.79 9.01 5.96
CA ILE A 258 12.42 9.52 5.92
C ILE A 258 12.29 10.52 4.76
N ARG A 259 13.26 11.43 4.63
CA ARG A 259 13.30 12.45 3.58
C ARG A 259 13.28 11.83 2.17
N SER A 260 14.13 10.83 1.92
CA SER A 260 14.26 10.16 0.62
C SER A 260 13.05 9.33 0.22
N TYR A 261 12.27 8.83 1.18
CA TYR A 261 11.06 8.05 0.89
C TYR A 261 9.77 8.87 0.89
N THR A 262 9.78 10.11 1.41
CA THR A 262 8.56 10.92 1.58
C THR A 262 8.54 12.17 0.69
N ILE A 263 9.67 12.87 0.56
CA ILE A 263 9.78 14.13 -0.18
C ILE A 263 10.43 13.92 -1.54
N ALA A 264 11.51 13.13 -1.60
CA ALA A 264 12.16 12.85 -2.88
C ALA A 264 11.22 12.29 -3.96
N PRO A 265 10.22 11.42 -3.67
CA PRO A 265 9.31 10.96 -4.72
C PRO A 265 8.49 12.09 -5.35
N PHE A 266 8.07 13.08 -4.55
CA PHE A 266 7.37 14.27 -5.03
C PHE A 266 8.27 15.12 -5.94
N LEU A 267 9.54 15.26 -5.59
CA LEU A 267 10.53 15.98 -6.40
C LEU A 267 10.94 15.22 -7.67
N ALA A 268 11.00 13.90 -7.60
CA ALA A 268 11.25 13.05 -8.76
C ALA A 268 10.11 13.19 -9.77
N PHE A 269 8.87 13.25 -9.28
CA PHE A 269 7.72 13.57 -10.13
C PHE A 269 7.80 14.98 -10.73
N PHE A 270 8.25 15.97 -9.97
CA PHE A 270 8.51 17.31 -10.49
C PHE A 270 9.51 17.29 -11.66
N LYS A 271 10.66 16.62 -11.52
CA LYS A 271 11.63 16.49 -12.62
C LYS A 271 11.01 15.85 -13.86
N LEU A 272 10.23 14.79 -13.69
CA LEU A 272 9.51 14.16 -14.79
C LEU A 272 8.51 15.13 -15.46
N PHE A 273 7.82 15.94 -14.67
CA PHE A 273 6.90 16.93 -15.20
C PHE A 273 7.62 17.95 -16.09
N GLU A 274 8.83 18.34 -15.73
CA GLU A 274 9.64 19.29 -16.51
C GLU A 274 10.25 18.69 -17.78
N THR A 275 10.50 17.38 -17.85
CA THR A 275 11.10 16.77 -19.05
C THR A 275 10.16 16.75 -20.25
N GLY A 276 8.84 16.90 -20.06
CA GLY A 276 7.87 16.94 -21.15
C GLY A 276 7.85 15.66 -22.00
N SER A 277 8.10 14.51 -21.37
CA SER A 277 8.22 13.22 -22.06
C SER A 277 6.95 12.86 -22.86
N PRO A 278 7.09 12.13 -23.99
CA PRO A 278 5.94 11.67 -24.76
C PRO A 278 5.03 10.76 -23.92
N LEU A 279 3.77 10.66 -24.35
CA LEU A 279 2.78 9.84 -23.64
C LEU A 279 3.00 8.35 -23.88
N ASP A 280 2.90 7.59 -22.80
CA ASP A 280 3.03 6.13 -22.79
C ASP A 280 1.69 5.41 -23.06
N TRP A 281 0.59 6.17 -23.21
CA TRP A 281 -0.73 5.69 -23.63
C TRP A 281 -1.26 4.46 -22.85
N GLY A 282 -1.00 4.41 -21.55
CA GLY A 282 -1.53 3.36 -20.67
C GLY A 282 -0.57 2.20 -20.43
N GLN A 283 0.65 2.21 -20.96
CA GLN A 283 1.64 1.17 -20.72
C GLN A 283 2.00 1.03 -19.23
N ASN A 284 1.88 2.10 -18.45
CA ASN A 284 2.18 2.09 -17.02
C ASN A 284 0.97 1.71 -16.17
N SER A 285 -0.22 2.20 -16.53
CA SER A 285 -1.47 1.96 -15.81
C SER A 285 -2.03 0.57 -16.10
N PHE A 286 -2.07 0.17 -17.38
CA PHE A 286 -2.74 -1.04 -17.85
C PHE A 286 -1.78 -2.21 -18.13
N ARG A 287 -0.73 -2.34 -17.32
CA ARG A 287 0.34 -3.34 -17.50
C ARG A 287 -0.15 -4.76 -17.72
N ILE A 288 -1.23 -5.17 -17.04
CA ILE A 288 -1.80 -6.51 -17.22
C ILE A 288 -2.33 -6.72 -18.65
N ILE A 289 -2.89 -5.69 -19.27
CA ILE A 289 -3.46 -5.75 -20.62
C ILE A 289 -2.33 -5.94 -21.62
N PHE A 290 -1.25 -5.18 -21.48
CA PHE A 290 -0.04 -5.34 -22.29
C PHE A 290 0.64 -6.69 -22.08
N ALA A 291 0.73 -7.17 -20.83
CA ALA A 291 1.29 -8.49 -20.53
C ALA A 291 0.47 -9.63 -21.16
N ILE A 292 -0.86 -9.54 -21.13
CA ILE A 292 -1.76 -10.50 -21.79
C ILE A 292 -1.59 -10.43 -23.31
N GLY A 293 -1.55 -9.22 -23.89
CA GLY A 293 -1.33 -9.04 -25.33
C GLY A 293 -0.02 -9.68 -25.80
N ASN A 294 1.08 -9.38 -25.11
CA ASN A 294 2.39 -9.96 -25.37
C ASN A 294 2.41 -11.49 -25.23
N PHE A 295 1.68 -12.05 -24.25
CA PHE A 295 1.54 -13.50 -24.10
C PHE A 295 0.86 -14.15 -25.32
N PHE A 296 -0.11 -13.48 -25.94
CA PHE A 296 -0.77 -13.95 -27.15
C PHE A 296 -0.02 -13.63 -28.45
N GLY A 297 1.20 -13.05 -28.36
CA GLY A 297 1.96 -12.65 -29.53
C GLY A 297 1.32 -11.50 -30.32
N LEU A 298 0.41 -10.74 -29.68
CA LEU A 298 0.06 -9.42 -30.19
C LEU A 298 1.30 -8.57 -29.90
N ASP A 299 1.91 -7.96 -30.93
CA ASP A 299 3.07 -7.04 -30.83
C ASP A 299 2.72 -5.76 -30.04
N ALA A 300 2.27 -5.95 -28.81
CA ALA A 300 2.00 -4.90 -27.86
C ALA A 300 3.35 -4.35 -27.39
N SER A 301 3.35 -3.07 -27.00
CA SER A 301 4.54 -2.46 -26.41
C SER A 301 5.04 -3.29 -25.21
N PRO A 302 6.36 -3.33 -24.97
CA PRO A 302 6.93 -4.09 -23.86
C PRO A 302 6.28 -3.68 -22.54
N THR A 303 6.00 -4.67 -21.68
CA THR A 303 5.40 -4.40 -20.37
C THR A 303 6.34 -3.53 -19.56
N SER A 304 5.90 -2.33 -19.19
CA SER A 304 6.70 -1.40 -18.36
C SER A 304 7.12 -2.06 -17.04
N SER A 305 8.34 -1.77 -16.57
CA SER A 305 8.81 -2.23 -15.26
C SER A 305 8.06 -1.52 -14.12
N LEU A 306 7.80 -2.25 -13.02
CA LEU A 306 7.29 -1.64 -11.77
C LEU A 306 8.34 -0.74 -11.14
N GLU A 307 9.59 -1.17 -11.22
CA GLU A 307 10.72 -0.43 -10.69
C GLU A 307 11.16 0.60 -11.73
N ARG A 308 11.29 1.85 -11.29
CA ARG A 308 11.78 2.93 -12.15
C ARG A 308 13.29 3.05 -12.05
N ALA A 309 13.88 3.67 -13.06
CA ALA A 309 15.25 4.15 -12.97
C ALA A 309 15.37 5.18 -11.83
N TYR A 310 16.51 5.20 -11.15
CA TYR A 310 16.78 6.17 -10.10
C TYR A 310 16.84 7.59 -10.69
N ALA A 311 16.08 8.51 -10.10
CA ALA A 311 16.22 9.94 -10.30
C ALA A 311 16.97 10.56 -9.11
N TYR A 312 17.89 11.47 -9.41
CA TYR A 312 18.61 12.24 -8.41
C TYR A 312 17.85 13.54 -8.13
N VAL A 313 17.29 13.68 -6.92
CA VAL A 313 16.56 14.86 -6.47
C VAL A 313 17.00 15.22 -5.05
N PRO A 314 18.16 15.88 -4.98
CA PRO A 314 19.23 15.75 -3.97
C PRO A 314 19.47 14.39 -3.30
N ASP A 315 18.42 13.62 -3.04
CA ASP A 315 18.48 12.21 -2.65
C ASP A 315 18.14 11.33 -3.87
N GLN A 316 18.77 10.17 -4.00
CA GLN A 316 18.42 9.19 -5.02
C GLN A 316 17.10 8.50 -4.66
N THR A 317 16.18 8.43 -5.62
CA THR A 317 14.91 7.72 -5.46
C THR A 317 14.47 7.07 -6.77
N ASN A 318 13.83 5.91 -6.69
CA ASN A 318 13.26 5.18 -7.82
C ASN A 318 11.72 5.16 -7.79
N VAL A 319 11.13 6.07 -7.04
CA VAL A 319 9.68 6.17 -6.83
C VAL A 319 9.23 7.62 -7.03
N PHE A 320 8.00 7.82 -7.53
CA PHE A 320 7.58 9.10 -8.12
C PHE A 320 6.15 9.51 -7.73
N THR A 321 5.65 9.10 -6.56
CA THR A 321 4.25 9.24 -6.15
C THR A 321 3.27 8.48 -7.05
N VAL A 322 1.99 8.47 -6.69
CA VAL A 322 0.92 7.90 -7.51
C VAL A 322 0.69 8.69 -8.80
N TYR A 323 0.98 9.99 -8.83
CA TYR A 323 0.66 10.85 -9.97
C TYR A 323 1.49 10.51 -11.21
N GLU A 324 2.71 10.01 -11.03
CA GLU A 324 3.63 9.73 -12.13
C GLU A 324 3.05 8.78 -13.17
N VAL A 325 2.50 7.65 -12.75
CA VAL A 325 1.97 6.62 -13.65
C VAL A 325 0.91 7.20 -14.57
N TYR A 326 -0.04 7.94 -13.99
CA TYR A 326 -1.13 8.53 -14.74
C TYR A 326 -0.70 9.75 -15.56
N PHE A 327 0.29 10.50 -15.09
CA PHE A 327 0.85 11.62 -15.85
C PHE A 327 1.63 11.15 -17.08
N ARG A 328 2.40 10.07 -16.99
CA ARG A 328 3.08 9.48 -18.16
C ARG A 328 2.08 8.98 -19.20
N ASP A 329 1.01 8.33 -18.75
CA ASP A 329 0.05 7.74 -19.67
C ASP A 329 -0.94 8.75 -20.26
N PHE A 330 -1.34 9.76 -19.47
CA PHE A 330 -2.48 10.64 -19.79
C PHE A 330 -2.22 12.13 -19.52
N SER A 331 -0.97 12.53 -19.29
CA SER A 331 -0.58 13.93 -19.01
C SER A 331 -1.38 14.52 -17.85
N TYR A 332 -1.72 15.82 -17.94
CA TYR A 332 -2.52 16.56 -16.98
C TYR A 332 -3.86 15.90 -16.62
N ILE A 333 -4.51 15.19 -17.56
CA ILE A 333 -5.78 14.48 -17.29
C ILE A 333 -5.54 13.37 -16.27
N GLY A 334 -4.39 12.71 -16.33
CA GLY A 334 -4.00 11.65 -15.40
C GLY A 334 -3.95 12.11 -13.94
N LEU A 335 -3.77 13.40 -13.67
CA LEU A 335 -3.70 13.93 -12.31
C LEU A 335 -5.04 13.89 -11.57
N ILE A 336 -6.15 13.66 -12.28
CA ILE A 336 -7.48 13.47 -11.69
C ILE A 336 -7.64 12.02 -11.18
N ALA A 337 -6.79 11.07 -11.59
CA ALA A 337 -6.95 9.66 -11.26
C ALA A 337 -7.01 9.38 -9.74
N PRO A 338 -6.16 9.98 -8.87
CA PRO A 338 -6.31 9.80 -7.42
C PRO A 338 -7.66 10.26 -6.86
N THR A 339 -8.24 11.34 -7.40
CA THR A 339 -9.58 11.82 -7.03
C THR A 339 -10.67 10.85 -7.49
N PHE A 340 -10.52 10.26 -8.69
CA PHE A 340 -11.41 9.19 -9.15
C PHE A 340 -11.36 7.97 -8.23
N PHE A 341 -10.17 7.50 -7.85
CA PHE A 341 -10.04 6.38 -6.92
C PHE A 341 -10.61 6.70 -5.54
N LEU A 342 -10.53 7.96 -5.08
CA LEU A 342 -11.10 8.40 -3.82
C LEU A 342 -12.63 8.18 -3.77
N THR A 343 -13.32 8.33 -4.91
CA THR A 343 -14.75 7.99 -5.06
C THR A 343 -15.00 6.49 -4.85
N ILE A 344 -14.14 5.63 -5.41
CA ILE A 344 -14.22 4.17 -5.25
C ILE A 344 -13.96 3.78 -3.79
N HIS A 345 -12.94 4.36 -3.14
CA HIS A 345 -12.68 4.12 -1.72
C HIS A 345 -13.85 4.54 -0.85
N TRP A 346 -14.48 5.69 -1.15
CA TRP A 346 -15.66 6.14 -0.41
C TRP A 346 -16.84 5.17 -0.57
N TRP A 347 -17.05 4.65 -1.78
CA TRP A 347 -18.07 3.64 -2.02
C TRP A 347 -17.78 2.35 -1.24
N LEU A 348 -16.55 1.85 -1.25
CA LEU A 348 -16.12 0.69 -0.46
C LEU A 348 -16.28 0.93 1.05
N TYR A 349 -15.91 2.11 1.54
CA TYR A 349 -16.07 2.50 2.94
C TYR A 349 -17.54 2.48 3.39
N LYS A 350 -18.44 3.04 2.58
CA LYS A 350 -19.88 2.99 2.85
C LYS A 350 -20.41 1.56 2.85
N ARG A 351 -19.96 0.73 1.90
CA ARG A 351 -20.32 -0.70 1.85
C ARG A 351 -19.81 -1.45 3.08
N ALA A 352 -18.58 -1.21 3.50
CA ALA A 352 -17.97 -1.80 4.69
C ALA A 352 -18.77 -1.46 5.96
N ASN A 353 -19.13 -0.19 6.15
CA ASN A 353 -19.92 0.24 7.29
C ASN A 353 -21.35 -0.32 7.28
N LYS A 354 -22.01 -0.34 6.12
CA LYS A 354 -23.41 -0.78 5.99
C LYS A 354 -23.57 -2.30 6.06
N PHE A 355 -22.76 -3.03 5.30
CA PHE A 355 -22.94 -4.47 5.08
C PHE A 355 -21.97 -5.34 5.88
N GLY A 356 -20.88 -4.77 6.40
CA GLY A 356 -19.84 -5.54 7.07
C GLY A 356 -19.26 -6.64 6.17
N GLY A 357 -18.97 -7.80 6.77
CA GLY A 357 -18.51 -9.00 6.08
C GLY A 357 -17.27 -8.78 5.21
N ILE A 358 -17.33 -9.32 4.00
CA ILE A 358 -16.31 -9.18 2.96
C ILE A 358 -15.97 -7.71 2.66
N TRP A 359 -16.95 -6.79 2.77
CA TRP A 359 -16.74 -5.39 2.42
C TRP A 359 -15.74 -4.69 3.34
N ILE A 360 -15.64 -5.12 4.61
CA ILE A 360 -14.60 -4.62 5.52
C ILE A 360 -13.21 -4.95 5.00
N PHE A 361 -13.01 -6.18 4.52
CA PHE A 361 -11.72 -6.64 4.01
C PHE A 361 -11.39 -6.05 2.64
N LEU A 362 -12.39 -5.89 1.76
CA LEU A 362 -12.21 -5.21 0.48
C LEU A 362 -11.85 -3.73 0.67
N TYR A 363 -12.49 -3.04 1.62
CA TYR A 363 -12.10 -1.68 1.98
C TYR A 363 -10.69 -1.64 2.57
N ALA A 364 -10.35 -2.56 3.49
CA ALA A 364 -9.01 -2.66 4.06
C ALA A 364 -7.93 -2.84 2.99
N ALA A 365 -8.16 -3.74 2.03
CA ALA A 365 -7.27 -3.90 0.88
C ALA A 365 -7.12 -2.59 0.09
N SER A 366 -8.22 -1.86 -0.12
CA SER A 366 -8.20 -0.56 -0.80
C SER A 366 -7.48 0.56 -0.01
N VAL A 367 -7.31 0.43 1.31
CA VAL A 367 -6.57 1.45 2.08
C VAL A 367 -5.06 1.42 1.75
N TYR A 368 -4.52 0.27 1.36
CA TYR A 368 -3.10 0.17 1.00
C TYR A 368 -2.67 1.11 -0.14
N PRO A 369 -3.32 1.13 -1.33
CA PRO A 369 -2.95 2.07 -2.39
C PRO A 369 -3.25 3.53 -2.03
N LEU A 370 -4.13 3.78 -1.05
CA LEU A 370 -4.41 5.11 -0.54
C LEU A 370 -3.29 5.63 0.37
N VAL A 371 -2.72 4.77 1.21
CA VAL A 371 -1.54 5.08 2.04
C VAL A 371 -0.30 5.26 1.16
N MET A 372 -0.16 4.46 0.10
CA MET A 372 1.01 4.45 -0.77
C MET A 372 1.10 5.60 -1.78
N GLN A 373 0.16 6.56 -1.76
CA GLN A 373 0.09 7.62 -2.77
C GLN A 373 1.34 8.51 -2.86
N PHE A 374 2.06 8.71 -1.76
CA PHE A 374 3.31 9.47 -1.75
C PHE A 374 4.49 8.68 -2.33
N PHE A 375 4.37 7.36 -2.45
CA PHE A 375 5.45 6.47 -2.83
C PHE A 375 5.35 6.13 -4.31
N GLN A 376 4.38 5.31 -4.71
CA GLN A 376 4.19 4.90 -6.10
C GLN A 376 2.75 4.43 -6.34
N ASP A 377 2.34 4.29 -7.61
CA ASP A 377 1.05 3.70 -7.95
C ASP A 377 0.94 2.26 -7.42
N GLN A 378 -0.15 1.98 -6.71
CA GLN A 378 -0.52 0.64 -6.28
C GLN A 378 -1.95 0.30 -6.73
N TYR A 379 -2.53 1.07 -7.67
CA TYR A 379 -3.88 0.83 -8.17
C TYR A 379 -3.84 -0.12 -9.37
N PHE A 380 -3.89 0.41 -10.59
CA PHE A 380 -3.98 -0.41 -11.80
C PHE A 380 -2.67 -1.16 -12.10
N SER A 381 -1.51 -0.61 -11.72
CA SER A 381 -0.22 -1.30 -11.89
C SER A 381 -0.15 -2.66 -11.18
N LEU A 382 -0.99 -2.85 -10.14
CA LEU A 382 -1.07 -4.06 -9.32
C LEU A 382 -2.45 -4.73 -9.36
N ILE A 383 -3.21 -4.55 -10.45
CA ILE A 383 -4.55 -5.14 -10.60
C ILE A 383 -4.58 -6.67 -10.40
N SER A 384 -3.52 -7.39 -10.78
CA SER A 384 -3.39 -8.84 -10.50
C SER A 384 -3.44 -9.15 -9.00
N MET A 385 -2.75 -8.36 -8.17
CA MET A 385 -2.78 -8.51 -6.71
C MET A 385 -4.19 -8.27 -6.16
N TRP A 386 -4.90 -7.25 -6.67
CA TRP A 386 -6.25 -6.93 -6.25
C TRP A 386 -7.27 -8.02 -6.62
N ILE A 387 -7.13 -8.60 -7.81
CA ILE A 387 -7.95 -9.75 -8.25
C ILE A 387 -7.74 -10.93 -7.30
N GLN A 388 -6.50 -11.25 -6.94
CA GLN A 388 -6.20 -12.35 -6.02
C GLN A 388 -6.79 -12.12 -4.63
N ILE A 389 -6.61 -10.93 -4.05
CA ILE A 389 -7.17 -10.59 -2.74
C ILE A 389 -8.70 -10.71 -2.78
N ALA A 390 -9.35 -10.14 -3.80
CA ALA A 390 -10.80 -10.21 -3.95
C ALA A 390 -11.29 -11.67 -4.13
N PHE A 391 -10.57 -12.47 -4.92
CA PHE A 391 -10.88 -13.88 -5.14
C PHE A 391 -10.86 -14.69 -3.84
N TRP A 392 -9.78 -14.60 -3.04
CA TRP A 392 -9.67 -15.36 -1.79
C TRP A 392 -10.68 -14.90 -0.75
N LEU A 393 -10.88 -13.59 -0.59
CA LEU A 393 -11.93 -13.05 0.28
C LEU A 393 -13.31 -13.53 -0.14
N TRP A 394 -13.60 -13.57 -1.45
CA TRP A 394 -14.86 -14.10 -1.95
C TRP A 394 -15.05 -15.57 -1.59
N ILE A 395 -14.03 -16.42 -1.76
CA ILE A 395 -14.09 -17.82 -1.34
C ILE A 395 -14.39 -17.95 0.16
N PHE A 396 -13.71 -17.18 1.02
CA PHE A 396 -13.86 -17.31 2.47
C PHE A 396 -15.18 -16.79 3.02
N PHE A 397 -15.79 -15.79 2.37
CA PHE A 397 -17.04 -15.16 2.83
C PHE A 397 -18.29 -15.61 2.06
N ARG A 398 -18.16 -16.30 0.91
CA ARG A 398 -19.31 -16.84 0.16
C ARG A 398 -20.06 -17.88 1.00
N SER A 399 -21.40 -17.81 0.99
CA SER A 399 -22.23 -18.84 1.63
C SER A 399 -22.32 -20.09 0.75
N ARG A 400 -22.23 -21.29 1.37
CA ARG A 400 -22.45 -22.58 0.69
C ARG A 400 -23.87 -22.76 0.11
N LYS A 401 -24.85 -21.91 0.45
CA LYS A 401 -26.25 -22.00 -0.02
C LYS A 401 -26.47 -21.62 -1.50
N PHE A 402 -25.47 -21.83 -2.36
CA PHE A 402 -25.58 -21.70 -3.82
C PHE A 402 -25.10 -22.96 -4.55
N ALA A 403 -25.01 -24.08 -3.84
CA ALA A 403 -24.89 -25.40 -4.45
C ALA A 403 -26.22 -26.13 -4.23
N ILE A 404 -27.02 -26.21 -5.30
CA ILE A 404 -28.18 -27.08 -5.47
C ILE A 404 -29.43 -26.68 -4.65
N SER A 405 -30.16 -25.68 -5.13
CA SER A 405 -31.62 -25.83 -5.23
C SER A 405 -31.97 -25.69 -6.71
N ARG A 406 -32.01 -26.83 -7.40
CA ARG A 406 -32.82 -26.96 -8.62
C ARG A 406 -34.26 -27.13 -8.21
#